data_AF-A0A448WSB5-F1
#
_entry.id   AF-A0A448WSB5-F1
#
_cell.length_a   1.000
_cell.length_b   1.000
_cell.length_c   1.000
_cell.angle_alpha   90.00
_cell.angle_beta   90.00
_cell.angle_gamma   90.00
#
_symmetry.space_group_name_H-M   'P 1'
#
loop_
_entity.id
_entity.type
_entity.pdbx_description
1 polymer ?
#
loop_
_entity_poly.entity_id
_entity_poly.type
_entity_poly.pdbx_seq_one_letter_code
_entity_poly.pdbx_strand_id
1 'polypeptide(L)' 'MPYFVILLQVYLCESLNLPKVAAYWRSVIDMNDYQRERCARRILASLFDTVNRKKIAIFGFTFKKDTHDTR' A
#
# COMPACT_ATOMS: atom_id res chain seq x y z
N MET A 1 -5.68 -5.17 5.33
CA MET A 1 -4.50 -5.49 6.15
C MET A 1 -4.04 -4.22 6.86
N PRO A 2 -4.12 -4.14 8.20
CA PRO A 2 -3.57 -3.00 8.93
C PRO A 2 -2.04 -3.02 8.82
N TYR A 3 -1.47 -2.05 8.09
CA TYR A 3 -0.02 -1.89 7.89
C TYR A 3 0.76 -1.89 9.21
N PHE A 4 0.15 -1.36 10.27
CA PHE A 4 0.73 -1.27 11.61
C PHE A 4 1.16 -2.64 12.18
N VAL A 5 0.34 -3.68 12.01
CA VAL A 5 0.62 -5.00 12.59
C VAL A 5 1.85 -5.64 11.93
N ILE A 6 2.01 -5.43 10.62
CA ILE A 6 3.11 -6.01 9.85
C ILE A 6 4.43 -5.29 10.17
N LEU A 7 4.39 -3.95 10.32
CA LEU A 7 5.57 -3.18 10.72
C LEU A 7 6.03 -3.53 12.14
N LEU A 8 5.09 -3.70 13.08
CA LEU A 8 5.40 -4.16 14.43
C LEU A 8 6.04 -5.56 14.42
N GLN A 9 5.55 -6.46 13.58
CA GLN A 9 6.09 -7.81 13.46
C GLN A 9 7.51 -7.83 12.87
N VAL A 10 7.79 -6.98 11.87
CA VAL A 10 9.15 -6.78 11.34
C VAL A 10 10.07 -6.27 12.46
N TYR A 11 9.65 -5.23 13.18
CA TYR A 11 10.43 -4.64 14.28
C TYR A 11 10.73 -5.65 15.41
N LEU A 12 9.74 -6.49 15.75
CA LEU A 12 9.93 -7.57 16.74
C LEU A 12 10.95 -8.62 16.25
N CYS A 13 10.88 -9.02 14.98
CA CYS A 13 11.82 -9.98 14.41
C CYS A 13 13.25 -9.41 14.36
N GLU A 14 13.41 -8.12 14.06
CA GLU A 14 14.70 -7.43 14.11
C GLU A 14 15.25 -7.37 15.54
N SER A 15 14.40 -7.04 16.52
CA SER A 15 14.77 -6.99 17.95
C SER A 15 15.17 -8.37 18.51
N LEU A 16 14.61 -9.44 17.96
CA LEU A 16 14.95 -10.84 18.28
C LEU A 16 16.12 -11.39 17.46
N ASN A 17 16.78 -10.55 16.65
CA ASN A 17 17.90 -10.92 15.80
C ASN A 17 17.56 -12.02 14.76
N LEU A 18 16.33 -11.98 14.23
CA LEU A 18 15.80 -12.89 13.20
C LEU A 18 15.67 -12.19 11.83
N PRO A 19 16.77 -11.82 11.16
CA PRO A 19 16.74 -10.99 9.96
C PRO A 19 16.02 -11.63 8.78
N LYS A 20 16.09 -12.97 8.64
CA LYS A 20 15.39 -13.69 7.56
C LYS A 20 13.86 -13.60 7.70
N VAL A 21 13.36 -13.65 8.93
CA VAL A 21 11.92 -13.57 9.22
C VAL A 21 11.43 -12.13 9.03
N ALA A 22 12.22 -11.15 9.47
CA ALA A 22 11.95 -9.73 9.22
C ALA A 22 11.85 -9.42 7.72
N ALA A 23 12.81 -9.89 6.92
CA ALA A 23 12.81 -9.70 5.46
C ALA A 23 11.59 -10.34 4.78
N TYR A 24 11.16 -11.52 5.25
CA TYR A 24 9.94 -12.17 4.75
C TYR A 24 8.71 -11.27 4.95
N TRP A 25 8.50 -10.75 6.16
CA TRP A 25 7.36 -9.87 6.43
C TRP A 25 7.47 -8.52 5.74
N ARG A 26 8.68 -8.01 5.53
CA ARG A 26 8.92 -6.79 4.76
C ARG A 26 8.43 -6.92 3.32
N SER A 27 8.63 -8.08 2.68
CA SER A 27 8.16 -8.32 1.31
C SER A 27 6.65 -8.14 1.13
N VAL A 28 5.85 -8.37 2.18
CA VAL A 28 4.40 -8.15 2.15
C VAL A 28 4.05 -6.66 2.06
N ILE A 29 4.81 -5.81 2.76
CA ILE A 29 4.67 -4.35 2.70
C ILE A 29 5.09 -3.87 1.32
N ASP A 30 6.27 -4.31 0.85
CA ASP A 30 6.81 -3.89 -0.44
C ASP A 30 5.88 -4.27 -1.61
N MET A 31 5.27 -5.46 -1.54
CA MET A 31 4.27 -5.91 -2.53
C MET A 31 3.02 -5.03 -2.52
N ASN A 32 2.56 -4.61 -1.34
CA ASN A 32 1.38 -3.75 -1.22
C ASN A 32 1.65 -2.36 -1.79
N ASP A 33 2.80 -1.77 -1.47
CA ASP A 33 3.22 -0.48 -2.00
C ASP A 33 3.39 -0.54 -3.53
N TYR A 34 3.99 -1.63 -4.04
CA TYR A 34 4.04 -1.89 -5.48
C TYR A 34 2.65 -1.95 -6.14
N GLN A 35 1.66 -2.59 -5.50
CA GLN A 35 0.30 -2.64 -6.04
C GLN A 35 -0.34 -1.25 -6.12
N ARG A 36 -0.15 -0.41 -5.11
CA ARG A 36 -0.65 0.98 -5.09
C ARG A 36 -0.03 1.82 -6.19
N GLU A 37 1.29 1.79 -6.32
CA GLU A 37 2.02 2.49 -7.38
C GLU A 37 1.63 1.98 -8.77
N ARG A 38 1.53 0.66 -8.95
CA ARG A 38 1.13 0.06 -10.22
C ARG A 38 -0.28 0.49 -10.62
N CYS A 39 -1.21 0.57 -9.67
CA CYS A 39 -2.55 1.06 -9.93
C CYS A 39 -2.53 2.52 -10.42
N ALA A 40 -1.83 3.40 -9.69
CA ALA A 40 -1.68 4.80 -10.07
C ALA A 40 -1.02 4.97 -11.46
N ARG A 41 0.08 4.24 -11.72
CA ARG A 41 0.75 4.25 -13.03
C ARG A 41 -0.16 3.79 -14.17
N ARG A 42 -1.01 2.78 -13.96
CA ARG A 42 -1.97 2.34 -14.98
C ARG A 42 -3.02 3.41 -15.28
N ILE A 43 -3.48 4.13 -14.27
CA ILE A 43 -4.41 5.26 -14.45
C ILE A 43 -3.71 6.37 -15.26
N LEU A 44 -2.47 6.73 -14.90
CA LEU A 44 -1.68 7.74 -15.64
C LEU A 44 -1.44 7.34 -17.10
N ALA A 45 -1.02 6.10 -17.35
CA ALA A 45 -0.80 5.58 -18.69
C ALA A 45 -2.10 5.61 -19.54
N SER A 46 -3.25 5.34 -18.91
CA SER A 46 -4.56 5.43 -19.58
C SER A 46 -5.01 6.87 -19.84
N LEU A 47 -4.36 7.86 -19.21
CA LEU A 47 -4.63 9.29 -19.37
C LEU A 47 -3.55 10.02 -20.18
N PHE A 48 -2.69 9.27 -20.91
CA PHE A 48 -1.58 9.79 -21.73
C PHE A 48 -0.51 10.53 -20.92
N ASP A 49 -0.16 10.01 -19.75
CA ASP A 49 0.87 10.53 -18.85
C ASP A 49 0.68 12.00 -18.41
N THR A 50 -0.51 12.56 -18.63
CA THR A 50 -0.89 13.90 -18.19
C THR A 50 -2.24 13.90 -17.51
N VAL A 51 -2.27 14.44 -16.30
CA VAL A 51 -3.50 14.66 -15.52
C VAL A 51 -3.89 16.14 -15.49
N ASN A 52 -3.14 17.01 -16.16
CA ASN A 52 -3.36 18.44 -16.10
C ASN A 52 -4.75 18.78 -16.68
N ARG A 53 -5.56 19.50 -15.89
CA ARG A 53 -6.95 19.90 -16.19
C ARG A 53 -7.93 18.74 -16.48
N LYS A 54 -7.60 17.49 -16.13
CA LYS A 54 -8.54 16.36 -16.22
C LYS A 54 -9.29 16.18 -14.89
N LYS A 55 -10.62 16.14 -14.93
CA LYS A 55 -11.43 15.79 -13.75
C LYS A 55 -11.43 14.27 -13.58
N ILE A 56 -10.95 13.78 -12.44
CA ILE A 56 -10.92 12.36 -12.08
C ILE A 56 -11.93 12.15 -10.95
N ALA A 57 -12.92 11.28 -11.16
CA ALA A 57 -13.81 10.84 -10.09
C ALA A 57 -13.17 9.67 -9.33
N ILE A 58 -13.13 9.76 -8.01
CA ILE A 58 -12.63 8.68 -7.13
C ILE A 58 -13.85 8.09 -6.41
N PHE A 59 -14.20 6.85 -6.74
CA PHE A 59 -15.28 6.12 -6.08
C PHE A 59 -14.71 5.21 -4.99
N GLY A 60 -14.91 5.60 -3.74
CA GLY A 60 -14.41 4.89 -2.56
C GLY A 60 -13.14 5.51 -2.00
N PHE A 61 -13.22 6.00 -0.76
CA PHE A 61 -12.10 6.56 -0.01
C PHE A 61 -11.78 5.76 1.27
N THR A 62 -12.64 4.81 1.61
CA THR A 62 -12.53 4.01 2.82
C THR A 62 -11.74 2.73 2.55
N PHE A 63 -11.02 2.25 3.58
CA PHE A 63 -10.13 1.10 3.43
C PHE A 63 -10.87 -0.21 3.07
N LYS A 64 -12.12 -0.33 3.51
CA LYS A 64 -13.03 -1.45 3.22
C LYS A 64 -14.45 -0.92 3.02
N LYS A 65 -15.30 -1.76 2.41
CA LYS A 65 -16.75 -1.55 2.39
C LYS A 65 -17.29 -1.45 3.83
N ASP A 66 -18.29 -0.59 4.02
CA ASP A 66 -19.05 -0.44 5.28
C ASP A 66 -18.23 0.03 6.50
N THR A 67 -17.17 0.80 6.27
CA THR A 67 -16.36 1.38 7.35
C THR A 67 -15.97 2.81 6.99
N HIS A 68 -16.14 3.75 7.91
CA HIS A 68 -15.72 5.15 7.75
C HIS A 68 -14.23 5.38 8.07
N ASP A 69 -13.48 4.32 8.34
CA ASP A 69 -12.06 4.39 8.65
C ASP A 69 -11.23 4.56 7.36
N THR A 70 -10.41 5.62 7.36
CA THR A 70 -9.54 6.04 6.25
C THR A 70 -8.05 5.89 6.62
N ARG A 71 -7.76 5.24 7.75
CA ARG A 71 -6.39 4.98 8.24
C ARG A 71 -5.73 3.80 7.53
#